data_AF-G4ZNM7-F1
#
_entry.id   AF-G4ZNM7-F1
#
_cell.length_a   1.000
_cell.length_b   1.000
_cell.length_c   1.000
_cell.angle_alpha   90.00
_cell.angle_beta   90.00
_cell.angle_gamma   90.00
#
_symmetry.space_group_name_H-M   'P 1'
#
loop_
_entity.id
_entity.type
_entity.pdbx_description
1 polymer ?
#
loop_
_entity_poly.entity_id
_entity_poly.type
_entity_poly.pdbx_seq_one_letter_code
_entity_poly.pdbx_strand_id
1 'polypeptide(L)'
;MSSSKPYISPKDLQWIWNKRKKAEVEPYDNWIMDHIVANKGTLNYCVRWDSKKTQPTIQATDLEWLDDSLGKIYIGDLVDKGSPQCHDNRYRSVDGSPGGWSVYSSCDGKPFDISLWATQNLGGGWGIYNFQQVDLDDMVAHLDTDELTIVSHDMGHGFGLPDFYEEPQPLNFKLCLMDALSTPTIKDTDGWMVRRVLGNKKPNYHL
;
A
#
# COMPACT_ATOMS: atom_id res chain seq x y z
N MET A 1 12.97 -15.97 33.19
CA MET A 1 12.28 -15.44 31.99
C MET A 1 12.82 -14.04 31.75
N SER A 2 13.73 -13.88 30.78
CA SER A 2 14.28 -12.56 30.43
C SER A 2 13.19 -11.78 29.72
N SER A 3 12.64 -10.74 30.33
CA SER A 3 11.73 -9.84 29.62
C SER A 3 12.58 -9.10 28.58
N SER A 4 12.43 -9.45 27.31
CA SER A 4 13.03 -8.70 26.22
C SER A 4 12.58 -7.24 26.35
N LYS A 5 13.52 -6.31 26.53
CA LYS A 5 13.21 -4.89 26.40
C LYS A 5 12.53 -4.69 25.04
N PRO A 6 11.36 -4.04 24.97
CA PRO A 6 10.67 -3.87 23.70
C PRO A 6 11.57 -3.06 22.75
N TYR A 7 11.63 -3.48 21.48
CA TYR A 7 12.49 -2.90 20.44
C TYR A 7 12.32 -1.38 20.31
N ILE A 8 11.07 -0.91 20.51
CA ILE A 8 10.68 0.48 20.69
C ILE A 8 9.82 0.61 21.95
N SER A 9 10.01 1.67 22.75
CA SER A 9 9.27 1.80 24.00
C SER A 9 7.79 2.19 23.76
N PRO A 10 6.85 1.77 24.62
CA PRO A 10 5.46 2.21 24.53
C PRO A 10 5.29 3.74 24.56
N LYS A 11 6.18 4.43 25.28
CA LYS A 11 6.23 5.91 25.36
C LYS A 11 6.61 6.52 24.02
N ASP A 12 7.61 5.99 23.34
CA ASP A 12 8.03 6.49 22.02
C ASP A 12 6.95 6.21 20.97
N LEU A 13 6.35 5.02 20.97
CA LEU A 13 5.21 4.71 20.09
C LEU A 13 4.02 5.66 20.31
N GLN A 14 3.72 6.02 21.57
CA GLN A 14 2.66 6.98 21.88
C GLN A 14 3.02 8.39 21.43
N TRP A 15 4.28 8.79 21.60
CA TRP A 15 4.78 10.08 21.13
C TRP A 15 4.64 10.18 19.60
N ILE A 16 5.09 9.17 18.86
CA ILE A 16 5.00 9.11 17.39
C ILE A 16 3.53 9.18 16.98
N TRP A 17 2.66 8.41 17.64
CA TRP A 17 1.22 8.47 17.37
C TRP A 17 0.69 9.91 17.49
N ASN A 18 0.90 10.53 18.66
CA ASN A 18 0.36 11.85 18.96
C ASN A 18 0.92 12.96 18.06
N LYS A 19 2.20 12.86 17.67
CA LYS A 19 2.90 13.93 16.96
C LYS A 19 2.92 13.77 15.44
N ARG A 20 2.84 12.55 14.94
CA ARG A 20 3.13 12.25 13.53
C ARG A 20 2.00 11.54 12.78
N LYS A 21 1.09 10.86 13.49
CA LYS A 21 0.08 9.99 12.84
C LYS A 21 -1.36 10.39 13.12
N LYS A 22 -1.67 10.72 14.37
CA LYS A 22 -3.04 10.90 14.86
C LYS A 22 -3.88 11.81 13.96
N ALA A 23 -3.35 12.98 13.61
CA ALA A 23 -4.07 13.98 12.84
C ALA A 23 -4.48 13.52 11.44
N GLU A 24 -3.70 12.63 10.82
CA GLU A 24 -3.97 12.10 9.49
C GLU A 24 -4.75 10.79 9.56
N VAL A 25 -4.32 9.86 10.42
CA VAL A 25 -4.88 8.51 10.44
C VAL A 25 -6.27 8.46 11.04
N GLU A 26 -6.53 9.23 12.11
CA GLU A 26 -7.79 9.13 12.86
C GLU A 26 -9.03 9.58 12.06
N PRO A 27 -9.01 10.73 11.34
CA PRO A 27 -10.20 11.26 10.67
C PRO A 27 -10.66 10.49 9.43
N TYR A 28 -9.77 9.74 8.79
CA TYR A 28 -10.06 9.10 7.50
C TYR A 28 -10.12 7.58 7.63
N ASP A 29 -11.11 6.99 6.97
CA ASP A 29 -11.21 5.55 6.73
C ASP A 29 -10.98 5.35 5.23
N ASN A 30 -10.06 4.45 4.87
CA ASN A 30 -9.62 4.01 3.52
C ASN A 30 -8.14 3.56 3.55
N TRP A 31 -7.54 3.38 4.73
CA TRP A 31 -6.19 2.83 4.88
C TRP A 31 -6.16 1.35 4.51
N ILE A 32 -4.99 0.81 4.18
CA ILE A 32 -4.84 -0.62 3.87
C ILE A 32 -5.41 -1.50 4.98
N MET A 33 -5.26 -1.09 6.25
CA MET A 33 -5.84 -1.82 7.39
C MET A 33 -7.37 -1.90 7.31
N ASP A 34 -8.05 -0.82 6.89
CA ASP A 34 -9.50 -0.78 6.75
C ASP A 34 -9.95 -1.77 5.66
N HIS A 35 -9.22 -1.83 4.54
CA HIS A 35 -9.45 -2.78 3.45
C HIS A 35 -9.24 -4.24 3.87
N ILE A 36 -8.17 -4.53 4.62
CA ILE A 36 -7.91 -5.88 5.14
C ILE A 36 -9.09 -6.34 6.01
N VAL A 37 -9.57 -5.48 6.90
CA VAL A 37 -10.69 -5.79 7.80
C VAL A 37 -11.98 -6.01 7.01
N ALA A 38 -12.29 -5.11 6.08
CA ALA A 38 -13.48 -5.18 5.25
C ALA A 38 -13.53 -6.45 4.38
N ASN A 39 -12.37 -6.86 3.87
CA ASN A 39 -12.21 -8.00 3.00
C ASN A 39 -11.71 -9.26 3.74
N LYS A 40 -11.95 -9.32 5.05
CA LYS A 40 -11.76 -10.51 5.90
C LYS A 40 -10.35 -11.13 5.78
N GLY A 41 -9.34 -10.27 5.77
CA GLY A 41 -7.94 -10.68 5.74
C GLY A 41 -7.34 -10.83 4.34
N THR A 42 -8.06 -10.47 3.29
CA THR A 42 -7.56 -10.52 1.90
C THR A 42 -7.43 -9.13 1.29
N LEU A 43 -6.56 -8.97 0.31
CA LEU A 43 -6.45 -7.75 -0.48
C LEU A 43 -6.43 -8.12 -1.97
N ASN A 44 -7.30 -7.50 -2.74
CA ASN A 44 -7.27 -7.58 -4.20
C ASN A 44 -6.46 -6.38 -4.72
N TYR A 45 -5.41 -6.64 -5.48
CA TYR A 45 -4.63 -5.58 -6.13
C TYR A 45 -5.10 -5.41 -7.57
N CYS A 46 -5.22 -4.16 -8.00
CA CYS A 46 -5.16 -3.83 -9.41
C CYS A 46 -3.78 -3.24 -9.72
N VAL A 47 -3.04 -3.93 -10.59
CA VAL A 47 -1.70 -3.51 -11.01
C VAL A 47 -1.81 -2.85 -12.37
N ARG A 48 -1.45 -1.57 -12.43
CA ARG A 48 -1.28 -0.82 -13.67
C ARG A 48 0.20 -0.90 -14.08
N TRP A 49 0.42 -1.37 -15.29
CA TRP A 49 1.75 -1.45 -15.91
C TRP A 49 1.90 -0.36 -16.98
N ASP A 50 2.55 0.75 -16.64
CA ASP A 50 2.72 1.89 -17.54
C ASP A 50 4.15 1.94 -18.10
N SER A 51 4.35 1.20 -19.20
CA SER A 51 5.62 1.14 -19.94
C SER A 51 5.57 1.98 -21.20
N LYS A 52 6.70 2.59 -21.55
CA LYS A 52 6.89 3.28 -22.85
C LYS A 52 6.94 2.30 -24.04
N LYS A 53 7.10 0.99 -23.78
CA LYS A 53 6.99 -0.05 -24.82
C LYS A 53 5.53 -0.44 -24.99
N THR A 54 4.92 0.00 -26.09
CA THR A 54 3.55 -0.40 -26.42
C THR A 54 3.56 -1.78 -27.05
N GLN A 55 2.83 -2.73 -26.45
CA GLN A 55 2.44 -3.98 -27.11
C GLN A 55 0.92 -3.98 -27.30
N PRO A 56 0.43 -4.08 -28.55
CA PRO A 56 -1.01 -3.93 -28.84
C PRO A 56 -1.87 -5.09 -28.32
N THR A 57 -1.27 -6.25 -28.04
CA THR A 57 -1.93 -7.44 -27.49
C THR A 57 -0.94 -8.24 -26.65
N ILE A 58 -1.29 -8.55 -25.41
CA ILE A 58 -0.59 -9.48 -24.50
C ILE A 58 -1.65 -10.42 -23.92
N GLN A 59 -1.34 -11.72 -23.85
CA GLN A 59 -2.12 -12.74 -23.16
C GLN A 59 -1.31 -13.27 -21.98
N ALA A 60 -1.97 -13.90 -21.00
CA ALA A 60 -1.28 -14.52 -19.86
C ALA A 60 -0.24 -15.55 -20.31
N THR A 61 -0.53 -16.28 -21.39
CA THR A 61 0.41 -17.24 -22.00
C THR A 61 1.67 -16.60 -22.56
N ASP A 62 1.61 -15.34 -23.00
CA ASP A 62 2.79 -14.60 -23.49
C ASP A 62 3.74 -14.24 -22.33
N LEU A 63 3.25 -14.33 -21.09
CA LEU A 63 4.01 -14.16 -19.85
C LEU A 63 4.33 -15.51 -19.19
N GLU A 64 4.18 -16.62 -19.92
CA GLU A 64 4.36 -17.99 -19.43
C GLU A 64 3.45 -18.36 -18.24
N TRP A 65 2.36 -17.60 -18.02
CA TRP A 65 1.34 -17.95 -17.04
C TRP A 65 0.42 -19.04 -17.61
N LEU A 66 0.49 -20.22 -16.99
CA LEU A 66 -0.19 -21.43 -17.47
C LEU A 66 -1.55 -21.68 -16.79
N ASP A 67 -1.90 -20.89 -15.78
CA ASP A 67 -3.17 -21.00 -15.04
C ASP A 67 -3.97 -19.68 -15.08
N ASP A 68 -5.14 -19.68 -14.44
CA ASP A 68 -6.05 -18.54 -14.35
C ASP A 68 -5.84 -17.69 -13.08
N SER A 69 -4.74 -17.91 -12.34
CA SER A 69 -4.49 -17.27 -11.04
C SER A 69 -4.28 -15.76 -11.15
N LEU A 70 -3.78 -15.27 -12.29
CA LEU A 70 -3.64 -13.85 -12.60
C LEU A 70 -4.98 -13.11 -12.70
N GLY A 71 -6.06 -13.84 -12.99
CA GLY A 71 -7.34 -13.25 -13.35
C GLY A 71 -7.31 -12.61 -14.75
N LYS A 72 -8.22 -11.67 -14.98
CA LYS A 72 -8.42 -11.06 -16.30
C LYS A 72 -7.40 -9.94 -16.54
N ILE A 73 -6.63 -10.05 -17.63
CA ILE A 73 -5.76 -8.97 -18.12
C ILE A 73 -6.62 -7.97 -18.90
N TYR A 74 -6.43 -6.68 -18.61
CA TYR A 74 -7.07 -5.57 -19.28
C TYR A 74 -6.04 -4.82 -20.13
N ILE A 75 -6.33 -4.62 -21.41
CA ILE A 75 -5.45 -3.94 -22.37
C ILE A 75 -6.26 -2.87 -23.08
N GLY A 76 -5.71 -1.66 -23.15
CA GLY A 76 -6.35 -0.54 -23.85
C GLY A 76 -7.37 0.23 -23.00
N ASP A 77 -7.52 -0.12 -21.73
CA ASP A 77 -8.23 0.72 -20.76
C ASP A 77 -7.31 1.87 -20.36
N LEU A 78 -7.39 2.97 -21.11
CA LEU A 78 -6.53 4.14 -20.96
C LEU A 78 -7.32 5.34 -20.39
N VAL A 79 -6.67 6.18 -19.58
CA VAL A 79 -7.15 7.54 -19.30
C VAL A 79 -6.88 8.48 -20.48
N ASP A 80 -7.44 9.69 -20.43
CA ASP A 80 -7.34 10.77 -21.43
C ASP A 80 -5.92 11.03 -21.99
N LYS A 81 -4.86 10.66 -21.27
CA LYS A 81 -3.46 10.84 -21.68
C LYS A 81 -2.80 9.60 -22.28
N GLY A 82 -3.56 8.53 -22.52
CA GLY A 82 -3.07 7.26 -23.07
C GLY A 82 -2.38 6.35 -22.06
N SER A 83 -2.39 6.70 -20.77
CA SER A 83 -1.87 5.84 -19.70
C SER A 83 -2.88 4.76 -19.32
N PRO A 84 -2.46 3.51 -19.05
CA PRO A 84 -3.37 2.46 -18.60
C PRO A 84 -4.02 2.81 -17.25
N GLN A 85 -5.22 2.28 -17.01
CA GLN A 85 -5.92 2.48 -15.74
C GLN A 85 -6.62 1.22 -15.25
N CYS A 86 -6.66 1.09 -13.94
CA CYS A 86 -7.64 0.24 -13.27
C CYS A 86 -9.03 0.87 -13.48
N HIS A 87 -10.04 0.06 -13.79
CA HIS A 87 -11.37 0.61 -13.99
C HIS A 87 -11.92 1.20 -12.68
N ASP A 88 -12.23 2.49 -12.68
CA ASP A 88 -12.72 3.21 -11.50
C ASP A 88 -13.98 2.59 -10.90
N ASN A 89 -14.85 1.99 -11.74
CA ASN A 89 -16.06 1.32 -11.27
C ASN A 89 -15.81 -0.01 -10.52
N ARG A 90 -14.55 -0.44 -10.37
CA ARG A 90 -14.17 -1.62 -9.58
C ARG A 90 -13.34 -1.28 -8.37
N TYR A 91 -13.04 -0.01 -8.18
CA TYR A 91 -12.37 0.46 -6.98
C TYR A 91 -13.31 0.34 -5.80
N ARG A 92 -12.87 -0.37 -4.76
CA ARG A 92 -13.55 -0.34 -3.47
C ARG A 92 -13.03 0.84 -2.67
N SER A 93 -13.92 1.64 -2.12
CA SER A 93 -13.59 2.72 -1.20
C SER A 93 -14.62 2.83 -0.10
N VAL A 94 -14.29 3.47 1.00
CA VAL A 94 -15.31 3.90 1.95
C VAL A 94 -16.02 5.10 1.31
N ASP A 95 -17.21 4.89 0.73
CA ASP A 95 -17.98 5.99 0.15
C ASP A 95 -18.82 6.71 1.22
N GLY A 96 -18.91 8.03 1.05
CA GLY A 96 -19.60 8.92 1.96
C GLY A 96 -21.10 8.60 2.04
N SER A 97 -21.47 7.98 3.16
CA SER A 97 -22.82 7.82 3.74
C SER A 97 -23.84 6.96 2.96
N PRO A 98 -24.33 5.85 3.56
CA PRO A 98 -24.20 5.45 4.96
C PRO A 98 -23.03 4.45 5.16
N GLY A 99 -21.78 4.93 5.11
CA GLY A 99 -20.61 4.23 5.65
C GLY A 99 -20.34 2.86 5.03
N GLY A 100 -20.73 2.68 3.77
CA GLY A 100 -20.55 1.44 3.04
C GLY A 100 -19.18 1.36 2.39
N TRP A 101 -18.78 0.14 2.07
CA TRP A 101 -17.76 -0.06 1.05
C TRP A 101 -18.45 0.05 -0.31
N SER A 102 -18.01 0.99 -1.13
CA SER A 102 -18.49 1.17 -2.49
C SER A 102 -18.23 -0.11 -3.28
N VAL A 103 -19.31 -0.72 -3.74
CA VAL A 103 -19.25 -1.77 -4.75
C VAL A 103 -20.23 -1.37 -5.82
N TYR A 104 -19.72 -0.83 -6.93
CA TYR A 104 -20.58 -0.42 -8.03
C TYR A 104 -21.28 -1.65 -8.60
N SER A 105 -22.60 -1.56 -8.81
CA SER A 105 -23.39 -2.66 -9.38
C SER A 105 -22.97 -3.02 -10.82
N SER A 106 -22.18 -2.16 -11.48
CA SER A 106 -21.57 -2.37 -12.79
C SER A 106 -20.18 -3.02 -12.75
N CYS A 107 -19.69 -3.40 -11.56
CA CYS A 107 -18.43 -4.11 -11.41
C CYS A 107 -18.58 -5.57 -11.87
N ASP A 108 -18.31 -5.83 -13.14
CA ASP A 108 -18.18 -7.19 -13.67
C ASP A 108 -16.85 -7.81 -13.18
N GLY A 109 -16.86 -8.38 -11.98
CA GLY A 109 -15.71 -9.03 -11.35
C GLY A 109 -15.58 -8.73 -9.85
N LYS A 110 -14.46 -9.12 -9.25
CA LYS A 110 -14.14 -8.74 -7.86
C LYS A 110 -13.63 -7.30 -7.84
N PRO A 111 -14.14 -6.44 -6.94
CA PRO A 111 -13.57 -5.13 -6.74
C PRO A 111 -12.13 -5.24 -6.22
N PHE A 112 -11.31 -4.24 -6.54
CA PHE A 112 -9.94 -4.15 -6.04
C PHE A 112 -9.86 -3.18 -4.86
N ASP A 113 -8.90 -3.47 -3.99
CA ASP A 113 -8.71 -2.82 -2.70
C ASP A 113 -7.53 -1.86 -2.77
N ILE A 114 -6.47 -2.27 -3.47
CA ILE A 114 -5.23 -1.51 -3.65
C ILE A 114 -5.01 -1.24 -5.14
N SER A 115 -4.64 -0.01 -5.47
CA SER A 115 -4.22 0.40 -6.81
C SER A 115 -2.70 0.59 -6.82
N LEU A 116 -1.97 -0.30 -7.49
CA LEU A 116 -0.51 -0.22 -7.64
C LEU A 116 -0.15 0.20 -9.07
N TRP A 117 0.51 1.34 -9.21
CA TRP A 117 0.88 1.94 -10.49
C TRP A 117 2.39 1.84 -10.70
N ALA A 118 2.82 0.83 -11.44
CA ALA A 118 4.22 0.72 -11.86
C ALA A 118 4.43 1.62 -13.09
N THR A 119 5.19 2.70 -12.92
CA THR A 119 5.38 3.76 -13.92
C THR A 119 6.82 3.86 -14.36
N GLN A 120 7.08 3.75 -15.67
CA GLN A 120 8.44 3.76 -16.19
C GLN A 120 9.14 5.12 -16.09
N ASN A 121 10.39 5.13 -15.60
CA ASN A 121 11.20 6.34 -15.33
C ASN A 121 10.52 7.33 -14.36
N LEU A 122 9.86 6.84 -13.31
CA LEU A 122 9.32 7.66 -12.24
C LEU A 122 10.45 8.19 -11.31
N GLY A 123 11.49 7.39 -11.07
CA GLY A 123 12.64 7.73 -10.25
C GLY A 123 12.40 7.69 -8.73
N GLY A 124 11.39 6.97 -8.27
CA GLY A 124 11.03 6.84 -6.85
C GLY A 124 9.66 6.19 -6.68
N GLY A 125 8.93 6.59 -5.65
CA GLY A 125 7.56 6.15 -5.45
C GLY A 125 6.75 7.12 -4.60
N TRP A 126 5.44 6.87 -4.56
CA TRP A 126 4.49 7.63 -3.76
C TRP A 126 3.32 6.73 -3.35
N GLY A 127 3.03 6.70 -2.05
CA GLY A 127 1.91 5.96 -1.48
C GLY A 127 0.99 6.86 -0.67
N ILE A 128 -0.32 6.64 -0.76
CA ILE A 128 -1.30 7.26 0.14
C ILE A 128 -2.59 6.41 0.18
N TYR A 129 -3.18 6.24 1.36
CA TYR A 129 -4.39 5.42 1.56
C TYR A 129 -4.25 4.02 0.97
N ASN A 130 -4.91 3.73 -0.15
CA ASN A 130 -4.84 2.47 -0.87
C ASN A 130 -4.29 2.63 -2.31
N PHE A 131 -3.66 3.76 -2.57
CA PHE A 131 -2.94 4.06 -3.80
C PHE A 131 -1.43 3.94 -3.57
N GLN A 132 -0.75 3.34 -4.53
CA GLN A 132 0.70 3.22 -4.59
C GLN A 132 1.14 3.48 -6.03
N GLN A 133 2.17 4.29 -6.22
CA GLN A 133 2.82 4.49 -7.50
C GLN A 133 4.32 4.32 -7.30
N VAL A 134 4.94 3.49 -8.12
CA VAL A 134 6.36 3.13 -7.97
C VAL A 134 7.06 3.16 -9.32
N ASP A 135 8.37 3.34 -9.30
CA ASP A 135 9.20 3.21 -10.48
C ASP A 135 9.18 1.78 -10.99
N LEU A 136 8.73 1.62 -12.24
CA LEU A 136 8.62 0.31 -12.88
C LEU A 136 10.00 -0.34 -13.09
N ASP A 137 11.00 0.45 -13.46
CA ASP A 137 12.32 -0.08 -13.81
C ASP A 137 13.03 -0.60 -12.54
N ASP A 138 12.91 0.13 -11.41
CA ASP A 138 13.39 -0.32 -10.10
C ASP A 138 12.63 -1.54 -9.57
N MET A 139 11.30 -1.52 -9.64
CA MET A 139 10.47 -2.66 -9.21
C MET A 139 10.88 -3.93 -9.96
N VAL A 140 10.99 -3.85 -11.29
CA VAL A 140 11.41 -4.99 -12.14
C VAL A 140 12.82 -5.45 -11.82
N ALA A 141 13.76 -4.53 -11.61
CA ALA A 141 15.14 -4.87 -11.27
C ALA A 141 15.26 -5.63 -9.94
N HIS A 142 14.27 -5.51 -9.05
CA HIS A 142 14.27 -6.13 -7.73
C HIS A 142 13.18 -7.20 -7.53
N LEU A 143 12.45 -7.63 -8.56
CA LEU A 143 11.34 -8.61 -8.42
C LEU A 143 11.74 -9.92 -7.76
N ASP A 144 12.99 -10.37 -7.98
CA ASP A 144 13.52 -11.63 -7.44
C ASP A 144 14.31 -11.45 -6.13
N THR A 145 14.30 -10.26 -5.54
CA THR A 145 14.93 -10.03 -4.24
C THR A 145 13.97 -10.28 -3.09
N ASP A 146 14.50 -10.41 -1.87
CA ASP A 146 13.69 -10.60 -0.68
C ASP A 146 12.76 -9.42 -0.36
N GLU A 147 13.03 -8.23 -0.91
CA GLU A 147 12.28 -7.01 -0.59
C GLU A 147 12.29 -5.99 -1.75
N LEU A 148 11.09 -5.65 -2.23
CA LEU A 148 10.85 -4.49 -3.08
C LEU A 148 10.84 -3.23 -2.21
N THR A 149 12.02 -2.69 -1.90
CA THR A 149 12.20 -1.62 -0.90
C THR A 149 11.30 -0.41 -1.13
N ILE A 150 11.20 0.10 -2.38
CA ILE A 150 10.33 1.24 -2.72
C ILE A 150 8.85 0.88 -2.52
N VAL A 151 8.41 -0.26 -3.06
CA VAL A 151 7.02 -0.74 -2.91
C VAL A 151 6.64 -0.89 -1.44
N SER A 152 7.52 -1.48 -0.63
CA SER A 152 7.28 -1.69 0.80
C SER A 152 7.25 -0.38 1.59
N HIS A 153 8.07 0.61 1.20
CA HIS A 153 8.04 1.95 1.79
C HIS A 153 6.71 2.65 1.48
N ASP A 154 6.31 2.69 0.21
CA ASP A 154 5.06 3.33 -0.21
C ASP A 154 3.81 2.63 0.34
N MET A 155 3.87 1.30 0.49
CA MET A 155 2.84 0.54 1.20
C MET A 155 2.74 0.97 2.67
N GLY A 156 3.85 1.35 3.31
CA GLY A 156 3.88 1.90 4.67
C GLY A 156 3.02 3.15 4.81
N HIS A 157 3.04 4.06 3.84
CA HIS A 157 2.12 5.22 3.81
C HIS A 157 0.65 4.79 3.74
N GLY A 158 0.34 3.72 3.02
CA GLY A 158 -1.00 3.16 2.98
C GLY A 158 -1.47 2.56 4.32
N PHE A 159 -0.54 2.23 5.22
CA PHE A 159 -0.83 1.91 6.62
C PHE A 159 -0.84 3.14 7.54
N GLY A 160 -0.75 4.36 7.00
CA GLY A 160 -0.74 5.59 7.79
C GLY A 160 0.60 5.87 8.47
N LEU A 161 1.70 5.35 7.92
CA LEU A 161 3.04 5.67 8.39
C LEU A 161 3.60 6.90 7.66
N PRO A 162 4.12 7.91 8.37
CA PRO A 162 4.74 9.08 7.76
C PRO A 162 6.22 8.82 7.46
N ASP A 163 6.81 9.67 6.64
CA ASP A 163 8.27 9.71 6.47
C ASP A 163 8.98 10.17 7.73
N PHE A 164 9.99 9.41 8.15
CA PHE A 164 10.77 9.74 9.35
C PHE A 164 12.03 10.55 9.05
N TYR A 165 12.37 10.79 7.77
CA TYR A 165 13.52 11.61 7.37
C TYR A 165 13.20 13.11 7.24
N GLU A 166 11.93 13.50 7.21
CA GLU A 166 11.53 14.91 7.02
C GLU A 166 11.40 15.71 8.33
N GLU A 167 11.25 15.02 9.46
CA GLU A 167 10.75 15.58 10.70
C GLU A 167 11.36 14.87 11.91
N PRO A 168 11.43 15.51 13.10
CA PRO A 168 12.15 14.96 14.25
C PRO A 168 11.70 13.57 14.67
N GLN A 169 12.67 12.72 14.97
CA GLN A 169 12.51 11.38 15.51
C GLN A 169 12.74 11.37 17.04
N PRO A 170 12.14 10.43 17.79
CA PRO A 170 12.52 10.19 19.19
C PRO A 170 14.02 9.88 19.32
N LEU A 171 14.66 10.31 20.42
CA LEU A 171 16.11 10.18 20.64
C LEU A 171 16.66 8.73 20.48
N ASN A 172 15.83 7.72 20.74
CA ASN A 172 16.19 6.30 20.64
C ASN A 172 15.44 5.57 19.51
N PHE A 173 14.98 6.30 18.49
CA PHE A 173 14.30 5.71 17.35
C PHE A 173 15.23 4.73 16.63
N LYS A 174 14.69 3.58 16.27
CA LYS A 174 15.42 2.49 15.61
C LYS A 174 15.22 2.60 14.11
N LEU A 175 16.15 2.03 13.35
CA LEU A 175 16.04 1.93 11.90
C LEU A 175 14.66 1.39 11.51
N CYS A 176 14.09 1.96 10.47
CA CYS A 176 12.78 1.61 9.95
C CYS A 176 12.76 1.94 8.45
N LEU A 177 11.99 1.19 7.69
CA LEU A 177 11.89 1.39 6.24
C LEU A 177 11.36 2.79 5.89
N MET A 178 10.54 3.37 6.77
CA MET A 178 9.98 4.72 6.63
C MET A 178 10.99 5.85 6.87
N ASP A 179 12.22 5.53 7.27
CA ASP A 179 13.37 6.44 7.23
C ASP A 179 14.17 6.07 5.97
N ALA A 180 13.78 6.66 4.84
CA ALA A 180 14.25 6.27 3.51
C ALA A 180 15.77 6.13 3.44
N LEU A 181 16.24 5.09 2.74
CA LEU A 181 17.64 4.71 2.60
C LEU A 181 18.36 4.28 3.90
N SER A 182 17.69 4.29 5.07
CA SER A 182 18.30 3.83 6.32
C SER A 182 18.42 2.31 6.41
N THR A 183 17.57 1.57 5.68
CA THR A 183 17.55 0.11 5.64
C THR A 183 16.92 -0.40 4.33
N PRO A 184 17.45 -1.45 3.70
CA PRO A 184 16.89 -2.04 2.47
C PRO A 184 15.81 -3.10 2.74
N THR A 185 15.25 -3.15 3.95
CA THR A 185 14.24 -4.16 4.35
C THR A 185 13.47 -3.71 5.58
N ILE A 186 12.23 -4.21 5.69
CA ILE A 186 11.34 -4.01 6.82
C ILE A 186 12.01 -4.39 8.14
N LYS A 187 11.79 -3.58 9.18
CA LYS A 187 12.27 -3.82 10.55
C LYS A 187 11.12 -3.96 11.53
N ASP A 188 11.46 -4.45 12.72
CA ASP A 188 10.53 -4.53 13.84
C ASP A 188 9.90 -3.17 14.18
N THR A 189 10.62 -2.05 14.00
CA THR A 189 10.07 -0.69 14.17
C THR A 189 8.84 -0.49 13.30
N ASP A 190 8.92 -0.83 12.01
CA ASP A 190 7.82 -0.69 11.05
C ASP A 190 6.60 -1.47 11.52
N GLY A 191 6.81 -2.75 11.88
CA GLY A 191 5.75 -3.61 12.39
C GLY A 191 5.13 -3.10 13.71
N TRP A 192 5.92 -2.53 14.62
CA TRP A 192 5.38 -1.92 15.84
C TRP A 192 4.56 -0.65 15.55
N MET A 193 4.95 0.12 14.54
CA MET A 193 4.22 1.30 14.11
C MET A 193 2.89 0.94 13.43
N VAL A 194 2.84 -0.09 12.59
CA VAL A 194 1.58 -0.62 12.01
C VAL A 194 0.67 -1.17 13.12
N ARG A 195 1.20 -1.92 14.08
CA ARG A 195 0.42 -2.39 15.26
C ARG A 195 -0.16 -1.23 16.06
N ARG A 196 0.54 -0.09 16.14
CA ARG A 196 0.01 1.10 16.81
C ARG A 196 -1.15 1.72 16.03
N VAL A 197 -1.11 1.71 14.69
CA VAL A 197 -2.25 2.14 13.86
C VAL A 197 -3.44 1.20 14.09
N LEU A 198 -3.22 -0.11 14.00
CA LEU A 198 -4.26 -1.11 14.30
C LEU A 198 -4.89 -0.88 15.68
N GLY A 199 -4.08 -0.68 16.72
CA GLY A 199 -4.59 -0.49 18.09
C GLY A 199 -5.53 0.71 18.23
N ASN A 200 -5.31 1.79 17.45
CA ASN A 200 -6.16 2.98 17.49
C ASN A 200 -7.37 2.87 16.56
N LYS A 201 -7.27 2.15 15.45
CA LYS A 201 -8.37 1.94 14.49
C LYS A 201 -9.30 0.79 14.87
N LYS A 202 -8.80 -0.20 15.61
CA LYS A 202 -9.56 -1.40 16.03
C LYS A 202 -10.93 -1.12 16.64
N PRO A 203 -11.13 -0.09 17.49
CA PRO A 203 -12.46 0.24 18.01
C PRO A 203 -13.51 0.56 16.94
N ASN A 204 -13.09 0.99 15.74
CA ASN A 204 -13.97 1.28 14.60
C ASN A 204 -14.37 0.02 13.83
N TYR A 205 -13.67 -1.10 14.05
CA TYR A 205 -13.93 -2.35 13.37
C TYR A 205 -14.92 -3.19 14.18
N HIS A 206 -16.16 -3.32 13.68
CA HIS A 206 -17.19 -4.18 14.26
C HIS A 206 -16.91 -5.67 13.94
N LEU A 207 -15.80 -6.19 14.48
CA LEU A 207 -15.34 -7.57 14.33
C LEU A 207 -16.10 -8.55 15.23
#